data_AF-A0A957JM04-F1
#
_entry.id   AF-A0A957JM04-F1
#
_cell.length_a   1.000
_cell.length_b   1.000
_cell.length_c   1.000
_cell.angle_alpha   90.00
_cell.angle_beta   90.00
_cell.angle_gamma   90.00
#
_symmetry.space_group_name_H-M   'P 1'
#
loop_
_entity.id
_entity.type
_entity.pdbx_description
1 polymer ?
#
loop_
_entity_poly.entity_id
_entity_poly.type
_entity_poly.pdbx_seq_one_letter_code
_entity_poly.pdbx_strand_id
1 'polypeptide(L)'
;MKTRSSIVGGLIMIAVGVLFLLLQLFPGLGGFFDIGQLWPLLVMLVGLFFLLGAVWGTPPLAIPGSIVGGIGLILLYQNLTGYWGSWAYVWALIPGFVGIGLIIAGVLGRLPQQVAAGRRLLV
;
A
#
# COMPACT_ATOMS: atom_id res chain seq x y z
N MET A 1 -15.04 -2.27 -33.17
CA MET A 1 -14.35 -3.39 -32.48
C MET A 1 -14.08 -3.08 -30.99
N LYS A 2 -15.06 -2.60 -30.20
CA LYS A 2 -14.87 -2.16 -28.79
C LYS A 2 -15.48 -3.09 -27.73
N THR A 3 -16.34 -4.04 -28.12
CA THR A 3 -17.16 -4.87 -27.21
C THR A 3 -16.51 -6.19 -26.78
N ARG A 4 -15.57 -6.74 -27.55
CA ARG A 4 -14.88 -8.00 -27.18
C ARG A 4 -13.91 -7.83 -26.01
N SER A 5 -13.28 -6.66 -25.92
CA SER A 5 -12.32 -6.35 -24.84
C SER A 5 -13.00 -6.23 -23.47
N SER A 6 -14.23 -5.69 -23.42
CA SER A 6 -14.99 -5.57 -22.17
C SER A 6 -15.51 -6.92 -21.66
N ILE A 7 -15.88 -7.84 -22.56
CA ILE A 7 -16.34 -9.19 -22.18
C ILE A 7 -15.19 -10.02 -21.63
N VAL A 8 -14.01 -9.96 -22.26
CA VAL A 8 -12.82 -10.67 -21.77
C VAL A 8 -12.39 -10.14 -20.40
N GLY A 9 -12.40 -8.82 -20.21
CA GLY A 9 -12.13 -8.21 -18.91
C GLY A 9 -13.13 -8.65 -17.83
N GLY A 10 -14.43 -8.65 -18.15
CA GLY A 10 -15.46 -9.13 -17.23
C GLY A 10 -15.32 -10.61 -16.90
N LEU A 11 -15.02 -11.45 -17.88
CA LEU A 11 -14.81 -12.88 -17.67
C LEU A 11 -13.58 -13.16 -16.79
N ILE A 12 -12.48 -12.43 -17.00
CA ILE A 12 -11.30 -12.49 -16.14
C ILE A 12 -11.67 -12.10 -14.71
N MET A 13 -12.44 -11.02 -14.53
CA MET A 13 -12.83 -10.57 -13.20
C MET A 13 -13.72 -11.60 -12.47
N ILE A 14 -14.65 -12.23 -13.20
CA ILE A 14 -15.49 -13.31 -12.66
C ILE A 14 -14.63 -14.52 -12.30
N ALA A 15 -13.68 -14.92 -13.16
CA ALA A 15 -12.78 -16.04 -12.90
C ALA A 15 -11.89 -15.80 -11.67
N VAL A 16 -11.36 -14.59 -11.50
CA VAL A 16 -10.61 -14.19 -10.30
C VAL A 16 -11.49 -14.25 -9.05
N GLY A 17 -12.73 -13.75 -9.16
CA GLY A 17 -13.71 -13.81 -8.06
C GLY A 17 -14.02 -15.25 -7.64
N VAL A 18 -14.26 -16.15 -8.59
CA VAL A 18 -14.52 -17.58 -8.33
C VAL A 18 -13.30 -18.26 -7.72
N LEU A 19 -12.09 -17.96 -8.21
CA LEU A 19 -10.84 -18.48 -7.64
C LEU A 19 -10.69 -18.10 -6.17
N PHE A 20 -10.92 -16.83 -5.81
CA PHE A 20 -10.87 -16.36 -4.43
C PHE A 20 -11.94 -17.04 -3.55
N LEU A 21 -13.14 -17.25 -4.10
CA LEU A 21 -14.22 -17.94 -3.41
C LEU A 21 -13.86 -19.40 -3.10
N LEU A 22 -13.22 -20.10 -4.05
CA LEU A 22 -12.74 -21.47 -3.85
C LEU A 22 -11.60 -21.54 -2.81
N LEU A 23 -10.66 -20.60 -2.84
CA LEU A 23 -9.59 -20.51 -1.85
C LEU A 23 -10.14 -20.26 -0.43
N GLN A 24 -11.27 -19.56 -0.32
CA GLN A 24 -11.92 -19.31 0.96
C GLN A 24 -12.77 -20.50 1.45
N LEU A 25 -13.39 -21.27 0.54
CA LEU A 25 -14.18 -22.46 0.87
C LEU A 25 -13.31 -23.69 1.21
N PHE A 26 -12.11 -23.77 0.63
CA PHE A 26 -11.20 -24.90 0.81
C PHE A 26 -9.87 -24.46 1.45
N PRO A 27 -9.84 -24.22 2.78
CA PRO A 27 -8.64 -23.75 3.48
C PRO A 27 -7.45 -24.72 3.38
N GLY A 28 -7.68 -26.00 3.06
CA GLY A 28 -6.62 -26.98 2.79
C GLY A 28 -5.79 -26.73 1.53
N LEU A 29 -6.26 -25.91 0.58
CA LEU A 29 -5.50 -25.52 -0.62
C LEU A 29 -4.52 -24.36 -0.36
N GLY A 30 -4.68 -23.63 0.75
CA GLY A 30 -3.89 -22.45 1.12
C GLY A 30 -2.91 -22.66 2.28
N GLY A 31 -2.75 -23.89 2.80
CA GLY A 31 -2.06 -24.17 4.08
C GLY A 31 -0.58 -23.77 4.19
N PHE A 32 0.07 -23.32 3.11
CA PHE A 32 1.43 -22.76 3.16
C PHE A 32 1.48 -21.22 3.18
N PHE A 33 0.37 -20.56 2.84
CA PHE A 33 0.23 -19.11 2.79
C PHE A 33 -1.14 -18.73 3.34
N ASP A 34 -1.23 -18.38 4.63
CA ASP A 34 -2.40 -17.70 5.18
C ASP A 34 -2.49 -16.30 4.54
N ILE A 35 -3.07 -16.24 3.34
CA ILE A 35 -3.30 -15.00 2.57
C ILE A 35 -4.07 -13.97 3.43
N GLY A 36 -4.92 -14.44 4.34
CA GLY A 36 -5.61 -13.62 5.34
C GLY A 36 -4.67 -12.89 6.32
N GLN A 37 -3.49 -13.44 6.61
CA GLN A 37 -2.47 -12.77 7.44
C GLN A 37 -1.46 -11.97 6.62
N LEU A 38 -1.14 -12.40 5.40
CA LEU A 38 -0.05 -11.85 4.59
C LEU A 38 -0.46 -10.70 3.67
N TRP A 39 -1.74 -10.44 3.45
CA TRP A 39 -2.17 -9.33 2.57
C TRP A 39 -1.62 -7.94 2.97
N PRO A 40 -1.42 -7.56 4.26
CA PRO A 40 -0.81 -6.28 4.60
C PRO A 40 0.65 -6.18 4.19
N LEU A 41 1.35 -7.33 4.15
CA LEU A 41 2.72 -7.41 3.68
C LEU A 41 2.80 -7.05 2.19
N LEU A 42 1.82 -7.48 1.38
CA LEU A 42 1.75 -7.04 -0.03
C LEU A 42 1.60 -5.52 -0.15
N VAL A 43 0.73 -4.91 0.68
CA VAL A 43 0.56 -3.44 0.70
C VAL A 43 1.87 -2.75 1.08
N MET A 44 2.56 -3.24 2.11
CA MET A 44 3.87 -2.74 2.52
C MET A 44 4.91 -2.85 1.39
N LEU A 45 4.97 -4.00 0.72
CA LEU A 45 5.90 -4.24 -0.40
C LEU A 45 5.65 -3.30 -1.57
N VAL A 46 4.39 -2.99 -1.91
CA VAL A 46 4.06 -1.99 -2.94
C VAL A 46 4.55 -0.60 -2.52
N GLY A 47 4.36 -0.22 -1.26
CA GLY A 47 4.91 1.02 -0.72
C GLY A 47 6.45 1.08 -0.81
N LEU A 48 7.11 -0.01 -0.44
CA LEU A 48 8.56 -0.15 -0.55
C LEU A 48 9.03 -0.04 -2.00
N PHE A 49 8.32 -0.66 -2.94
CA PHE A 49 8.62 -0.56 -4.37
C PHE A 49 8.59 0.89 -4.87
N PHE A 50 7.61 1.68 -4.43
CA PHE A 50 7.56 3.11 -4.76
C PHE A 50 8.71 3.91 -4.11
N LEU A 51 9.06 3.62 -2.85
CA LEU A 51 10.21 4.26 -2.20
C LEU A 51 11.52 3.94 -2.93
N LEU A 52 11.70 2.70 -3.34
CA LEU A 52 12.84 2.27 -4.15
C LEU A 52 12.88 3.01 -5.50
N GLY A 53 11.75 3.10 -6.20
CA GLY A 53 11.63 3.92 -7.42
C GLY A 53 11.96 5.39 -7.19
N ALA A 54 11.67 5.92 -6.00
CA ALA A 54 12.02 7.28 -5.62
C ALA A 54 13.53 7.48 -5.52
N VAL A 55 14.23 6.54 -4.90
CA VAL A 55 15.69 6.55 -4.77
C VAL A 55 16.38 6.41 -6.13
N TRP A 56 15.83 5.58 -7.04
CA TRP A 56 16.46 5.28 -8.32
C TRP A 56 16.27 6.33 -9.42
N GLY A 57 15.42 7.34 -9.23
CA GLY A 57 15.35 8.44 -10.19
C GLY A 57 14.02 9.17 -10.30
N THR A 58 13.00 8.78 -9.53
CA THR A 58 11.71 9.51 -9.51
C THR A 58 11.34 9.96 -8.10
N PRO A 59 12.03 10.97 -7.53
CA PRO A 59 11.82 11.44 -6.15
C PRO A 59 10.35 11.65 -5.73
N PRO A 60 9.43 12.13 -6.59
CA PRO A 60 8.01 12.26 -6.23
C PRO A 60 7.31 10.94 -5.84
N LEU A 61 7.82 9.78 -6.25
CA LEU A 61 7.30 8.47 -5.84
C LEU A 61 7.45 8.22 -4.33
N ALA A 62 8.30 9.00 -3.64
CA ALA A 62 8.45 8.87 -2.20
C ALA A 62 7.17 9.23 -1.44
N ILE A 63 6.31 10.09 -2.01
CA ILE A 63 5.04 10.49 -1.42
C ILE A 63 4.07 9.29 -1.37
N PRO A 64 3.64 8.71 -2.51
CA PRO A 64 2.79 7.52 -2.47
C PRO A 64 3.48 6.32 -1.80
N GLY A 65 4.80 6.18 -1.92
CA GLY A 65 5.56 5.13 -1.25
C GLY A 65 5.52 5.21 0.28
N SER A 66 5.63 6.41 0.84
CA SER A 66 5.55 6.62 2.30
C SER A 66 4.14 6.40 2.83
N ILE A 67 3.11 6.83 2.09
CA ILE A 67 1.71 6.62 2.47
C ILE A 67 1.37 5.13 2.45
N VAL A 68 1.61 4.47 1.31
CA VAL A 68 1.26 3.05 1.13
C VAL A 68 2.11 2.16 2.03
N GLY A 69 3.41 2.45 2.16
CA GLY A 69 4.31 1.73 3.07
C GLY A 69 3.91 1.89 4.53
N GLY A 70 3.59 3.12 4.96
CA GLY A 70 3.13 3.40 6.32
C GLY A 70 1.81 2.71 6.66
N ILE A 71 0.83 2.76 5.74
CA ILE A 71 -0.44 2.04 5.87
C ILE A 71 -0.20 0.53 5.92
N GLY A 72 0.63 -0.02 5.03
CA GLY A 72 0.98 -1.44 5.04
C GLY A 72 1.61 -1.89 6.36
N LEU A 73 2.44 -1.05 6.97
CA LEU A 73 3.07 -1.31 8.27
C LEU A 73 2.06 -1.31 9.42
N ILE A 74 1.15 -0.33 9.43
CA ILE A 74 0.03 -0.28 10.37
C ILE A 74 -0.86 -1.52 10.25
N LEU A 75 -1.22 -1.89 9.02
CA LEU A 75 -2.08 -3.04 8.76
C LEU A 75 -1.39 -4.34 9.13
N LEU A 76 -0.08 -4.47 8.86
CA LEU A 76 0.70 -5.64 9.26
C LEU A 76 0.71 -5.79 10.79
N TYR A 77 0.97 -4.70 11.50
CA TYR A 77 0.93 -4.69 12.96
C TYR A 77 -0.45 -5.09 13.51
N GLN A 78 -1.52 -4.50 12.98
CA GLN A 78 -2.88 -4.82 13.42
C GLN A 78 -3.28 -6.26 13.12
N ASN A 79 -2.87 -6.78 11.96
CA ASN A 79 -3.21 -8.15 11.58
C ASN A 79 -2.47 -9.19 12.42
N LEU A 80 -1.22 -8.90 12.81
CA LEU A 80 -0.43 -9.78 13.68
C LEU A 80 -0.90 -9.73 15.14
N THR A 81 -1.29 -8.56 15.63
CA THR A 81 -1.67 -8.37 17.03
C THR A 81 -3.17 -8.54 17.30
N GLY A 82 -3.99 -8.49 16.26
CA GLY A 82 -5.45 -8.53 16.36
C GLY A 82 -6.08 -7.23 16.88
N TYR A 83 -5.30 -6.18 17.18
CA TYR A 83 -5.79 -4.91 17.75
C TYR A 83 -6.38 -3.96 16.69
N TRP A 84 -7.42 -4.42 16.01
CA TRP A 84 -8.16 -3.64 15.00
C TRP A 84 -8.88 -2.41 15.56
N GLY A 85 -9.10 -2.35 16.88
CA GLY A 85 -9.62 -1.15 17.54
C GLY A 85 -8.70 0.07 17.39
N SER A 86 -7.41 -0.15 17.14
CA SER A 86 -6.45 0.94 16.89
C SER A 86 -6.75 1.72 15.61
N TRP A 87 -7.44 1.09 14.64
CA TRP A 87 -7.82 1.74 13.39
C TRP A 87 -8.70 2.97 13.59
N ALA A 88 -9.42 3.09 14.71
CA ALA A 88 -10.25 4.27 14.99
C ALA A 88 -9.44 5.59 15.04
N TYR A 89 -8.16 5.53 15.40
CA TYR A 89 -7.29 6.70 15.56
C TYR A 89 -6.01 6.62 14.71
N VAL A 90 -5.51 5.43 14.39
CA VAL A 90 -4.23 5.27 13.69
C VAL A 90 -4.26 5.81 12.25
N TRP A 91 -5.41 5.86 11.58
CA TRP A 91 -5.53 6.49 10.24
C TRP A 91 -5.15 7.99 10.26
N ALA A 92 -5.24 8.66 11.40
CA ALA A 92 -4.81 10.05 11.54
C ALA A 92 -3.28 10.23 11.41
N LEU A 93 -2.51 9.14 11.37
CA LEU A 93 -1.08 9.16 11.03
C LEU A 93 -0.83 9.33 9.52
N ILE A 94 -1.84 9.15 8.66
CA ILE A 94 -1.69 9.24 7.21
C ILE A 94 -1.11 10.60 6.75
N PRO A 95 -1.61 11.77 7.22
CA PRO A 95 -0.97 13.06 6.93
C PRO A 95 0.51 13.12 7.36
N GLY A 96 0.87 12.44 8.45
CA GLY A 96 2.27 12.30 8.88
C GLY A 96 3.12 11.56 7.85
N PHE A 97 2.62 10.45 7.31
CA PHE A 97 3.31 9.75 6.21
C PHE A 97 3.43 10.58 4.93
N VAL A 98 2.44 11.45 4.65
CA VAL A 98 2.53 12.43 3.55
C VAL A 98 3.70 13.40 3.79
N GLY A 99 3.81 13.94 5.01
CA GLY A 99 4.92 14.83 5.40
C GLY A 99 6.29 14.17 5.26
N ILE A 100 6.42 12.92 5.72
CA ILE A 100 7.64 12.11 5.56
C ILE A 100 7.96 11.92 4.07
N GLY A 101 6.97 11.57 3.25
CA GLY A 101 7.16 11.39 1.81
C GLY A 101 7.59 12.66 1.08
N LEU A 102 7.07 13.82 1.49
CA LEU A 102 7.50 15.12 0.96
C LEU A 102 8.93 15.47 1.36
N ILE A 103 9.35 15.15 2.58
CA ILE A 103 10.74 15.33 3.03
C ILE A 103 11.67 14.43 2.21
N ILE A 104 11.34 13.15 2.07
CA ILE A 104 12.15 12.18 1.30
C ILE A 104 12.24 12.63 -0.17
N ALA A 105 11.11 12.99 -0.79
CA ALA A 105 11.07 13.51 -2.16
C ALA A 105 11.90 14.79 -2.32
N GLY A 106 11.80 15.72 -1.38
CA GLY A 106 12.54 16.98 -1.39
C GLY A 106 14.04 16.79 -1.22
N VAL A 107 14.47 15.86 -0.37
CA VAL A 107 15.90 15.51 -0.18
C VAL A 107 16.47 14.84 -1.43
N LEU A 108 15.77 13.82 -1.95
CA LEU A 108 16.19 13.10 -3.17
C LEU A 108 16.19 14.00 -4.41
N GLY A 109 15.19 14.87 -4.55
CA GLY A 109 15.07 15.81 -5.66
C GLY A 109 15.88 17.10 -5.50
N ARG A 110 16.57 17.30 -4.37
CA ARG A 110 17.25 18.56 -4.00
C ARG A 110 16.32 19.79 -4.08
N LEU A 111 15.05 19.62 -3.70
CA LEU A 111 14.01 20.65 -3.72
C LEU A 111 13.71 21.13 -2.29
N PRO A 112 14.40 22.18 -1.79
CA PRO A 112 14.26 22.65 -0.40
C PRO A 112 12.85 23.14 -0.06
N GLN A 113 12.08 23.59 -1.06
CA GLN A 113 10.68 23.98 -0.90
C GLN A 113 9.78 22.79 -0.50
N GLN A 114 10.03 21.60 -1.04
CA GLN A 114 9.26 20.39 -0.69
C GLN A 114 9.61 19.88 0.71
N VAL A 115 10.88 20.00 1.12
CA VAL A 115 11.30 19.70 2.49
C VAL A 115 10.63 20.64 3.50
N ALA A 116 10.58 21.94 3.19
CA ALA A 116 9.91 22.92 4.04
C ALA A 116 8.39 22.68 4.14
N ALA A 117 7.75 22.28 3.03
CA ALA A 117 6.34 21.90 3.00
C ALA A 117 6.07 20.65 3.85
N GLY A 118 6.89 19.61 3.72
CA GLY A 118 6.77 18.38 4.52
C GLY A 118 6.94 18.64 6.02
N ARG A 119 7.89 19.51 6.41
CA ARG A 119 8.08 19.88 7.82
C ARG A 119 6.88 20.60 8.43
N ARG A 120 6.16 21.44 7.66
CA ARG A 120 4.94 22.13 8.11
C ARG A 120 3.74 21.20 8.30
N LEU A 121 3.77 20.00 7.69
CA LEU A 121 2.73 19.00 7.89
C LEU A 121 2.97 18.12 9.13
N LEU A 122 4.18 18.18 9.70
CA LEU A 122 4.59 17.38 10.85
C LEU A 122 4.63 18.16 12.18
N VAL A 123 4.47 19.49 12.13
CA VAL A 123 4.52 20.42 13.28
C VAL A 123 3.22 21.19 13.34
#